data_AF-A0A7S3K6G6-F1
#
_entry.id   AF-A0A7S3K6G6-F1
#
_cell.length_a   1.000
_cell.length_b   1.000
_cell.length_c   1.000
_cell.angle_alpha   90.00
_cell.angle_beta   90.00
_cell.angle_gamma   90.00
#
_symmetry.space_group_name_H-M   'P 1'
#
loop_
_entity.id
_entity.type
_entity.pdbx_description
1 polymer ?
#
loop_
_entity_poly.entity_id
_entity_poly.type
_entity_poly.pdbx_seq_one_letter_code
_entity_poly.pdbx_strand_id
1 'polypeptide(L)'
;YIERFMTQTGMLINHWNWRRVVLTVLLIASKVWDDDSLENIHFPQVMPDITLKEVNNLEKIFLELIDYKLHIRGAEYAKYYFILQTIANEFKNGELDIPNEGPLDMTM
;
A
#
# COMPACT_ATOMS: atom_id res chain seq x y z
N TYR A 1 -4.88 4.21 -3.59
CA TYR A 1 -3.50 4.68 -3.85
C TYR A 1 -2.59 3.63 -4.49
N ILE A 2 -2.60 2.35 -4.06
CA ILE A 2 -1.75 1.30 -4.65
C ILE A 2 -1.98 1.11 -6.17
N GLU A 3 -3.23 0.91 -6.61
CA GLU A 3 -3.55 0.73 -8.05
C GLU A 3 -3.09 1.96 -8.87
N ARG A 4 -3.25 3.16 -8.32
CA ARG A 4 -2.80 4.41 -8.94
C ARG A 4 -1.28 4.45 -9.10
N PHE A 5 -0.54 4.07 -8.06
CA PHE A 5 0.92 3.94 -8.13
C PHE A 5 1.35 2.94 -9.21
N MET A 6 0.74 1.74 -9.25
CA MET A 6 1.05 0.74 -10.28
C MET A 6 0.75 1.26 -11.70
N THR A 7 -0.40 1.91 -11.88
CA THR A 7 -0.84 2.42 -13.18
C THR A 7 0.04 3.57 -13.68
N GLN A 8 0.50 4.45 -12.80
CA GLN A 8 1.33 5.61 -13.19
C GLN A 8 2.80 5.25 -13.37
N THR A 9 3.34 4.35 -12.55
CA THR A 9 4.76 4.00 -12.58
C THR A 9 5.07 2.82 -13.51
N GLY A 10 4.06 2.00 -13.84
CA GLY A 10 4.25 0.71 -14.51
C GLY A 10 4.99 -0.33 -13.65
N MET A 11 5.32 -0.02 -12.40
CA MET A 11 6.00 -0.94 -11.49
C MET A 11 5.00 -1.88 -10.83
N LEU A 12 5.32 -3.17 -10.86
CA LEU A 12 4.58 -4.20 -10.14
C LEU A 12 5.13 -4.39 -8.73
N ILE A 13 4.22 -4.73 -7.81
CA ILE A 13 4.60 -5.11 -6.45
C ILE A 13 5.10 -6.56 -6.47
N ASN A 14 6.34 -6.75 -6.03
CA ASN A 14 7.04 -8.02 -5.91
C ASN A 14 7.34 -8.32 -4.44
N HIS A 15 7.64 -9.59 -4.12
CA HIS A 15 7.99 -10.06 -2.78
C HIS A 15 9.18 -9.31 -2.12
N TRP A 16 10.06 -8.68 -2.91
CA TRP A 16 11.16 -7.84 -2.41
C TRP A 16 10.78 -6.40 -2.11
N ASN A 17 9.80 -5.81 -2.82
CA ASN A 17 9.50 -4.39 -2.77
C ASN A 17 8.21 -4.03 -2.00
N TRP A 18 7.31 -5.01 -1.81
CA TRP A 18 5.96 -4.78 -1.28
C TRP A 18 5.99 -4.08 0.08
N ARG A 19 6.92 -4.45 0.96
CA ARG A 19 6.99 -3.91 2.32
C ARG A 19 7.22 -2.40 2.30
N ARG A 20 8.16 -1.92 1.49
CA ARG A 20 8.46 -0.48 1.38
C ARG A 20 7.35 0.25 0.63
N VAL A 21 6.84 -0.32 -0.46
CA VAL A 21 5.75 0.31 -1.25
C VAL A 21 4.48 0.47 -0.42
N VAL A 22 4.02 -0.59 0.25
CA VAL A 22 2.81 -0.56 1.08
C VAL A 22 2.97 0.41 2.24
N LEU A 23 4.14 0.43 2.90
CA LEU A 23 4.43 1.39 3.97
C LEU A 23 4.29 2.84 3.49
N THR A 24 4.92 3.18 2.36
CA THR A 24 4.84 4.54 1.81
C THR A 24 3.42 4.91 1.42
N VAL A 25 2.68 3.98 0.80
CA VAL A 25 1.28 4.22 0.41
C VAL A 25 0.40 4.48 1.64
N LEU A 26 0.58 3.72 2.73
CA LEU A 26 -0.16 3.90 3.98
C LEU A 26 0.16 5.22 4.65
N LEU A 27 1.45 5.60 4.68
CA LEU A 27 1.90 6.87 5.25
C LEU A 27 1.23 8.06 4.54
N ILE A 28 1.24 8.06 3.21
CA ILE A 28 0.60 9.11 2.41
C ILE A 28 -0.92 9.11 2.63
N ALA A 29 -1.55 7.92 2.66
CA ALA A 29 -2.99 7.82 2.88
C ALA A 29 -3.40 8.40 4.24
N SER A 30 -2.63 8.13 5.30
CA SER A 30 -2.85 8.72 6.63
C SER A 30 -2.75 10.24 6.56
N LYS A 31 -1.71 10.80 5.96
CA LYS A 31 -1.53 12.25 5.86
C LYS A 31 -2.60 13.00 5.05
N VAL A 32 -3.22 12.32 4.09
CA VAL A 32 -4.24 12.95 3.23
C VAL A 32 -5.62 12.95 3.89
N TRP A 33 -5.92 11.95 4.70
CA TRP A 33 -7.26 11.73 5.24
C TRP A 33 -7.38 12.00 6.74
N ASP A 34 -6.28 12.00 7.47
CA ASP A 34 -6.23 12.26 8.90
C ASP A 34 -5.75 13.69 9.15
N ASP A 35 -6.63 14.52 9.73
CA ASP A 35 -6.32 15.91 10.05
C ASP A 35 -5.18 16.02 11.09
N ASP A 36 -5.00 14.99 11.94
CA ASP A 36 -3.95 14.87 12.96
C ASP A 36 -2.95 13.74 12.63
N SER A 37 -2.50 13.66 11.38
CA SER A 37 -1.51 12.66 10.96
C SER A 37 -0.15 12.81 11.64
N LEU A 38 0.53 11.67 11.87
CA LEU A 38 1.88 11.65 12.46
C LEU A 38 2.93 12.26 11.52
N GLU A 39 3.82 13.07 12.10
CA GLU A 39 5.02 13.54 11.41
C GLU A 39 6.01 12.40 11.13
N ASN A 40 6.83 12.58 10.08
CA ASN A 40 7.81 11.57 9.66
C ASN A 40 8.83 11.19 10.75
N ILE A 41 9.09 12.09 11.71
CA ILE A 41 10.02 11.87 12.82
C ILE A 41 9.60 10.73 13.77
N HIS A 42 8.31 10.39 13.80
CA HIS A 42 7.78 9.34 14.67
C HIS A 42 7.90 7.94 14.06
N PHE A 43 7.98 7.81 12.73
CA PHE A 43 8.02 6.50 12.07
C PHE A 43 9.25 5.66 12.42
N PRO A 44 10.48 6.21 12.51
CA PRO A 44 11.65 5.45 12.96
C PRO A 44 11.55 4.93 14.41
N GLN A 45 10.69 5.51 15.25
CA GLN A 45 10.48 5.05 16.63
C GLN A 45 9.61 3.79 16.68
N VAL A 46 8.71 3.62 15.71
CA VAL A 46 7.80 2.48 15.59
C VAL A 46 8.39 1.39 14.67
N MET A 47 9.15 1.79 13.66
CA MET A 47 9.79 0.91 12.69
C MET A 47 11.31 1.12 12.72
N PRO A 48 12.07 0.32 13.50
CA PRO A 48 13.53 0.48 13.60
C PRO A 48 14.25 0.19 12.28
N ASP A 49 13.58 -0.48 11.34
CA ASP A 49 14.14 -0.88 10.04
C ASP A 49 14.23 0.27 9.03
N ILE A 50 13.73 1.47 9.37
CA ILE A 50 13.70 2.62 8.47
C ILE A 50 14.21 3.89 9.15
N THR A 51 15.08 4.62 8.45
CA THR A 51 15.59 5.90 8.93
C THR A 51 14.66 7.05 8.55
N LEU A 52 14.68 8.15 9.32
CA LEU A 52 13.92 9.37 8.99
C LEU A 52 14.18 9.88 7.57
N LYS A 53 15.46 9.81 7.15
CA LYS A 53 15.87 10.23 5.81
C LYS A 53 15.24 9.36 4.72
N GLU A 54 15.15 8.04 4.95
CA GLU A 54 14.48 7.13 4.01
C GLU A 54 12.98 7.40 3.93
N VAL A 55 12.30 7.60 5.07
CA VAL A 55 10.86 7.93 5.09
C VAL A 55 10.59 9.19 4.26
N ASN A 56 11.35 10.27 4.52
CA ASN A 56 11.22 11.52 3.79
C ASN A 56 11.46 11.35 2.28
N ASN A 57 12.47 10.56 1.91
CA ASN A 57 12.78 10.34 0.50
C ASN A 57 11.71 9.48 -0.18
N LEU A 58 11.20 8.44 0.49
CA LEU A 58 10.14 7.59 -0.03
C LEU A 58 8.84 8.36 -0.25
N GLU A 59 8.45 9.21 0.71
CA GLU A 59 7.28 10.07 0.56
C GLU A 59 7.42 11.02 -0.63
N LYS A 60 8.58 11.70 -0.75
CA LYS A 60 8.83 12.62 -1.86
C LYS A 60 8.77 11.90 -3.21
N ILE A 61 9.48 10.77 -3.34
CA ILE A 61 9.48 9.97 -4.57
C ILE A 61 8.07 9.49 -4.89
N PHE A 62 7.31 9.03 -3.90
CA PHE A 62 5.96 8.56 -4.12
C PHE A 62 5.03 9.66 -4.63
N LEU A 63 5.08 10.86 -4.05
CA LEU A 63 4.30 12.02 -4.48
C LEU A 63 4.63 12.42 -5.93
N GLU A 64 5.92 12.41 -6.29
CA GLU A 64 6.37 12.63 -7.68
C GLU A 64 5.83 11.56 -8.62
N LEU A 65 5.89 10.28 -8.23
CA LEU A 65 5.42 9.15 -9.04
C LEU A 65 3.91 9.18 -9.30
N ILE A 66 3.11 9.68 -8.34
CA ILE A 66 1.67 9.83 -8.52
C ILE A 66 1.26 11.18 -9.13
N ASP A 67 2.22 12.02 -9.51
CA ASP A 67 1.96 13.36 -10.07
C ASP A 67 1.09 14.22 -9.13
N TYR A 68 1.29 14.06 -7.82
CA TYR A 68 0.49 14.72 -6.76
C TYR A 68 -1.03 14.53 -6.87
N LYS A 69 -1.49 13.49 -7.60
CA LYS A 69 -2.92 13.17 -7.76
C LYS A 69 -3.45 12.46 -6.53
N LEU A 70 -3.61 13.20 -5.44
CA LEU A 70 -4.04 12.69 -4.13
C LEU A 70 -5.57 12.61 -3.99
N HIS A 71 -6.30 13.39 -4.78
CA HIS A 71 -7.76 13.43 -4.73
C HIS A 71 -8.38 12.13 -5.28
N ILE A 72 -9.19 11.49 -4.44
CA ILE A 72 -9.99 10.31 -4.79
C ILE A 72 -11.43 10.76 -5.04
N ARG A 73 -11.99 10.38 -6.19
CA ARG A 73 -13.40 10.67 -6.50
C ARG A 73 -14.30 9.69 -5.74
N GLY A 74 -15.51 10.13 -5.36
CA GLY A 74 -16.47 9.26 -4.67
C GLY A 74 -16.78 7.97 -5.42
N ALA A 75 -16.88 8.01 -6.75
CA ALA A 75 -17.08 6.82 -7.58
C ALA A 75 -15.89 5.83 -7.53
N GLU A 76 -14.67 6.35 -7.46
CA GLU A 76 -13.45 5.54 -7.34
C GLU A 76 -13.42 4.86 -5.97
N TYR A 77 -13.71 5.60 -4.89
CA TYR A 77 -13.85 5.02 -3.56
C TYR A 77 -14.92 3.91 -3.51
N ALA A 78 -16.11 4.18 -4.06
CA ALA A 78 -17.21 3.21 -4.08
C ALA A 78 -16.82 1.91 -4.81
N LYS A 79 -16.11 2.02 -5.95
CA LYS A 79 -15.57 0.84 -6.67
C LYS A 79 -14.75 -0.05 -5.72
N TYR A 80 -13.76 0.51 -5.03
CA TYR A 80 -12.91 -0.27 -4.13
C TYR A 80 -13.67 -0.79 -2.91
N TYR A 81 -14.59 -0.01 -2.35
CA TYR A 81 -15.42 -0.43 -1.23
C TYR A 81 -16.25 -1.67 -1.58
N PHE A 82 -16.94 -1.67 -2.73
CA PHE A 82 -17.71 -2.83 -3.16
C PHE A 82 -16.83 -4.04 -3.47
N ILE A 83 -15.67 -3.85 -4.10
CA ILE A 83 -14.71 -4.94 -4.34
C ILE A 83 -14.29 -5.59 -3.01
N LEU A 84 -13.89 -4.78 -2.02
CA LEU A 84 -13.49 -5.28 -0.70
C LEU A 84 -14.64 -5.97 0.02
N GLN A 85 -15.87 -5.45 -0.10
CA GLN A 85 -17.05 -6.07 0.47
C GLN A 85 -17.35 -7.44 -0.14
N THR A 86 -17.25 -7.57 -1.46
CA THR A 86 -17.41 -8.85 -2.16
C THR A 86 -16.36 -9.85 -1.70
N ILE A 87 -15.08 -9.48 -1.72
CA ILE A 87 -13.97 -10.34 -1.26
C ILE A 87 -14.18 -10.76 0.19
N ALA A 88 -14.58 -9.84 1.08
CA ALA A 88 -14.83 -10.13 2.48
C ALA A 88 -16.01 -11.11 2.68
N ASN A 89 -17.03 -11.05 1.83
CA ASN A 89 -18.16 -11.98 1.88
C ASN A 89 -17.75 -13.37 1.37
N GLU A 90 -16.97 -13.46 0.29
CA GLU A 90 -16.42 -14.72 -0.23
C GLU A 90 -15.50 -15.40 0.80
N PHE A 91 -14.67 -14.61 1.51
CA PHE A 91 -13.83 -15.12 2.61
C PHE A 91 -14.67 -15.72 3.75
N LYS A 92 -15.79 -15.10 4.11
CA LYS A 92 -16.69 -15.60 5.16
C LYS A 92 -17.45 -16.85 4.74
N ASN A 93 -17.78 -16.97 3.47
CA ASN A 93 -18.47 -18.13 2.91
C ASN A 93 -17.54 -19.31 2.64
N GLY A 94 -16.22 -19.13 2.79
CA GLY A 94 -15.22 -20.17 2.56
C GLY A 94 -14.99 -20.50 1.09
N GLU A 95 -15.38 -19.61 0.16
CA GLU A 95 -15.32 -19.84 -1.29
C GLU A 95 -14.02 -19.33 -1.93
N LEU A 96 -13.14 -18.69 -1.15
CA LEU A 96 -11.82 -18.28 -1.65
C LEU A 96 -10.87 -19.48 -1.65
N ASP A 97 -10.77 -20.10 -2.82
CA ASP A 97 -9.76 -21.09 -3.17
C ASP A 97 -8.39 -20.38 -3.19
N ILE A 98 -7.76 -20.31 -2.02
CA ILE A 98 -6.38 -19.85 -1.88
C ILE A 98 -5.52 -20.91 -2.58
N PRO A 99 -4.79 -20.59 -3.67
CA PRO A 99 -3.85 -21.54 -4.22
C PRO A 99 -2.91 -21.96 -3.10
N ASN A 100 -2.91 -23.25 -2.77
CA ASN A 100 -1.88 -23.85 -1.93
C ASN A 100 -0.55 -23.67 -2.68
N GLU A 101 0.15 -22.56 -2.43
CA GLU A 101 1.58 -22.53 -2.68
C GLU A 101 2.19 -23.55 -1.71
N GLY A 102 2.38 -24.77 -2.21
CA GLY A 102 3.14 -25.80 -1.54
C GLY A 102 4.50 -25.23 -1.12
N PRO A 103 5.12 -25.79 -0.07
CA PRO A 103 6.37 -25.25 0.46
C PRO A 103 7.38 -25.10 -0.68
N LEU A 104 7.83 -23.86 -0.89
CA LEU A 104 8.92 -23.53 -1.82
C LEU A 104 10.03 -24.55 -1.58
N ASP A 105 10.24 -25.40 -2.58
CA ASP A 105 11.23 -26.46 -2.56
C ASP A 105 12.61 -25.84 -2.33
N MET A 106 13.04 -25.87 -1.08
CA MET A 106 14.36 -25.45 -0.66
C MET A 106 15.34 -26.59 -0.97
N THR A 107 15.59 -26.82 -2.25
CA THR A 107 16.77 -27.55 -2.72
C THR A 107 17.34 -26.92 -3.98
N MET A 108 18.42 -26.14 -3.81
CA MET A 108 19.71 -26.35 -4.48
C MET A 108 20.76 -25.38 -3.91
#